data_AF-A0A6N2KZT6-F1
#
_entry.id   AF-A0A6N2KZT6-F1
#
_cell.length_a   1.000
_cell.length_b   1.000
_cell.length_c   1.000
_cell.angle_alpha   90.00
_cell.angle_beta   90.00
_cell.angle_gamma   90.00
#
_symmetry.space_group_name_H-M   'P 1'
#
loop_
_entity.id
_entity.type
_entity.pdbx_description
1 polymer ?
#
loop_
_entity_poly.entity_id
_entity_poly.type
_entity_poly.pdbx_seq_one_letter_code
_entity_poly.pdbx_strand_id
1 'polypeptide(L)'
;MEDCSQKYSCRTAKKTLEWINAIVTFIKPYAFLTNAHVTNFFTHKLWQSIDPDWLHCLRNEPVQNLLLIPCGIIQEHWPASLKEFVLDLKSLAFPREQAHLNKLFPGVNVVSLNSVLAQGMNFKKKHEVEVLSAVVSSIANSVGAQTIVDVGAGQGYLAQVLSFQYQHSVVAIDACSHHGTVMEKRAERIKKHYTAQMRKH
;
A
#
# COMPACT_ATOMS: atom_id res chain seq x y z
N MET A 1 4.99 -3.87 31.31
CA MET A 1 5.00 -3.87 29.83
C MET A 1 3.63 -3.39 29.41
N GLU A 2 3.43 -2.07 29.45
CA GLU A 2 2.15 -1.46 29.12
C GLU A 2 1.94 -1.55 27.60
N ASP A 3 0.91 -2.29 27.22
CA ASP A 3 0.35 -2.27 25.89
C ASP A 3 -0.12 -0.85 25.60
N CYS A 4 0.63 -0.13 24.77
CA CYS A 4 0.32 1.24 24.40
C CYS A 4 -0.99 1.21 23.59
N SER A 5 -2.10 1.50 24.27
CA SER A 5 -3.42 1.61 23.68
C SER A 5 -3.35 2.41 22.39
N GLN A 6 -3.66 1.77 21.27
CA GLN A 6 -3.55 2.38 19.96
C GLN A 6 -4.41 3.66 19.90
N LYS A 7 -3.74 4.82 19.82
CA LYS A 7 -4.36 6.15 19.92
C LYS A 7 -5.40 6.42 18.84
N TYR A 8 -5.26 5.75 17.69
CA TYR A 8 -6.12 5.92 16.52
C TYR A 8 -6.74 4.59 16.05
N SER A 9 -7.86 4.66 15.34
CA SER A 9 -8.54 3.47 14.81
C SER A 9 -9.24 3.75 13.48
N CYS A 10 -9.33 2.75 12.60
CA CYS A 10 -10.08 2.83 11.35
C CYS A 10 -11.52 2.27 11.45
N ARG A 11 -12.12 2.22 12.67
CA ARG A 11 -13.44 1.58 12.88
C ARG A 11 -14.60 2.36 12.27
N THR A 12 -14.46 3.67 12.09
CA THR A 12 -15.47 4.53 11.47
C THR A 12 -14.80 5.54 10.55
N ALA A 13 -15.51 6.04 9.54
CA ALA A 13 -14.97 7.04 8.64
C ALA A 13 -14.45 8.29 9.38
N LYS A 14 -15.16 8.74 10.43
CA LYS A 14 -14.73 9.86 11.28
C LYS A 14 -13.38 9.59 11.96
N LYS A 15 -13.22 8.43 12.60
CA LYS A 15 -11.96 8.08 13.29
C LYS A 15 -10.81 7.86 12.30
N THR A 16 -11.10 7.31 11.12
CA THR A 16 -10.12 7.20 10.04
C THR A 16 -9.65 8.58 9.58
N LEU A 17 -10.58 9.53 9.38
CA LEU A 17 -10.25 10.89 8.98
C LEU A 17 -9.45 11.64 10.06
N GLU A 18 -9.80 11.47 11.33
CA GLU A 18 -9.03 11.99 12.47
C GLU A 18 -7.58 11.46 12.45
N TRP A 19 -7.38 10.17 12.20
CA TRP A 19 -6.05 9.58 12.09
C TRP A 19 -5.28 10.13 10.89
N ILE A 20 -5.91 10.21 9.71
CA ILE A 20 -5.30 10.80 8.51
C ILE A 20 -4.85 12.24 8.79
N ASN A 21 -5.70 13.06 9.41
CA ASN A 21 -5.36 14.44 9.74
C ASN A 21 -4.21 14.53 10.74
N ALA A 22 -4.14 13.63 11.71
CA ALA A 22 -3.03 13.57 12.65
C ALA A 22 -1.70 13.23 11.94
N ILE A 23 -1.71 12.25 11.03
CA ILE A 23 -0.54 11.89 10.20
C ILE A 23 -0.11 13.08 9.34
N VAL A 24 -1.06 13.73 8.65
CA VAL A 24 -0.76 14.91 7.81
C VAL A 24 -0.17 16.03 8.64
N THR A 25 -0.73 16.31 9.82
CA THR A 25 -0.24 17.35 10.73
C THR A 25 1.19 17.05 11.19
N PHE A 26 1.49 15.79 11.51
CA PHE A 26 2.82 15.36 11.91
C PHE A 26 3.85 15.45 10.78
N ILE A 27 3.49 15.06 9.55
CA ILE A 27 4.43 15.04 8.40
C ILE A 27 4.67 16.44 7.85
N LYS A 28 3.70 17.36 7.96
CA LYS A 28 3.75 18.69 7.32
C LYS A 28 5.02 19.51 7.63
N PRO A 29 5.53 19.58 8.87
CA PRO A 29 6.80 20.27 9.16
C PRO A 29 8.01 19.66 8.43
N TYR A 30 7.95 18.37 8.10
CA TYR A 30 9.00 17.61 7.44
C TYR A 30 8.76 17.44 5.92
N ALA A 31 7.81 18.18 5.35
CA ALA A 31 7.48 18.10 3.92
C ALA A 31 8.70 18.37 3.01
N PHE A 32 9.67 19.16 3.49
CA PHE A 32 10.93 19.40 2.79
C PHE A 32 11.76 18.12 2.60
N LEU A 33 11.63 17.12 3.49
CA LEU A 33 12.25 15.80 3.34
C LEU A 33 11.38 14.86 2.51
N THR A 34 10.08 14.79 2.81
CA THR A 34 9.19 13.78 2.19
C THR A 34 8.87 14.07 0.73
N ASN A 35 8.89 15.35 0.32
CA ASN A 35 8.59 15.75 -1.06
C ASN A 35 9.85 15.92 -1.91
N ALA A 36 11.04 15.80 -1.32
CA ALA A 36 12.28 15.91 -2.05
C ALA A 36 12.59 14.61 -2.79
N HIS A 37 12.93 14.72 -4.08
CA HIS A 37 13.59 13.62 -4.77
C HIS A 37 14.94 13.33 -4.06
N VAL A 38 15.36 12.07 -3.99
CA VAL A 38 16.58 11.68 -3.25
C VAL A 38 17.82 12.45 -3.74
N THR A 39 17.89 12.79 -5.03
CA THR A 39 18.97 13.65 -5.56
C THR A 39 18.96 15.06 -4.98
N ASN A 40 17.77 15.61 -4.70
CA ASN A 40 17.60 16.95 -4.13
C ASN A 40 18.03 16.98 -2.67
N PHE A 41 17.87 15.87 -1.95
CA PHE A 41 18.40 15.72 -0.59
C PHE A 41 19.90 16.02 -0.55
N PHE A 42 20.67 15.47 -1.50
CA PHE A 42 22.11 15.69 -1.59
C PHE A 42 22.52 17.02 -2.19
N THR A 43 21.93 17.39 -3.31
CA THR A 43 22.30 18.61 -4.04
C THR A 43 21.92 19.88 -3.28
N HIS A 44 20.80 19.88 -2.56
CA HIS A 44 20.35 21.02 -1.76
C HIS A 44 20.65 20.89 -0.26
N LYS A 45 21.43 19.87 0.15
CA LYS A 45 21.85 19.64 1.54
C LYS A 45 20.69 19.69 2.54
N LEU A 46 19.56 19.04 2.21
CA LEU A 46 18.32 19.15 3.00
C LEU A 46 18.46 18.66 4.45
N TRP A 47 19.47 17.83 4.75
CA TRP A 47 19.81 17.46 6.13
C TRP A 47 20.20 18.65 7.02
N GLN A 48 20.60 19.80 6.45
CA GLN A 48 20.93 20.99 7.24
C GLN A 48 19.70 21.64 7.88
N SER A 49 18.50 21.34 7.36
CA SER A 49 17.23 21.78 7.94
C SER A 49 16.71 20.84 9.04
N ILE A 50 17.40 19.73 9.30
CA ILE A 50 17.13 18.84 10.43
C ILE A 50 17.75 19.46 11.69
N ASP A 51 17.10 19.24 12.83
CA ASP A 51 17.63 19.59 14.14
C ASP A 51 19.12 19.16 14.27
N PRO A 52 20.05 20.10 14.53
CA PRO A 52 21.48 19.79 14.63
C PRO A 52 21.81 18.72 15.68
N ASP A 53 21.07 18.67 16.79
CA ASP A 53 21.29 17.70 17.86
C ASP A 53 20.90 16.30 17.40
N TRP A 54 19.84 16.18 16.59
CA TRP A 54 19.44 14.92 15.98
C TRP A 54 20.52 14.44 15.01
N LEU A 55 21.02 15.35 14.16
CA LEU A 55 22.04 15.01 13.17
C LEU A 55 23.35 14.58 13.86
N HIS A 56 23.76 15.29 14.91
CA HIS A 56 24.95 14.95 15.68
C HIS A 56 24.81 13.59 16.37
N CYS A 57 23.66 13.34 17.01
CA CYS A 57 23.37 12.06 17.65
C CYS A 57 23.35 10.90 16.63
N LEU A 58 22.54 11.01 15.58
CA LEU A 58 22.33 9.92 14.61
C LEU A 58 23.55 9.63 13.74
N ARG A 59 24.43 10.61 13.52
CA ARG A 59 25.67 10.41 12.75
C ARG A 59 26.65 9.47 13.46
N ASN A 60 26.65 9.48 14.79
CA ASN A 60 27.57 8.67 15.61
C ASN A 60 26.93 7.37 16.10
N GLU A 61 25.66 7.13 15.74
CA GLU A 61 24.90 5.98 16.20
C GLU A 61 25.28 4.70 15.43
N PRO A 62 25.42 3.54 16.10
CA PRO A 62 25.57 2.26 15.42
C PRO A 62 24.41 1.97 14.47
N VAL A 63 24.71 1.40 13.31
CA VAL A 63 23.70 1.06 12.28
C VAL A 63 22.58 0.19 12.84
N GLN A 64 22.90 -0.71 13.78
CA GLN A 64 21.93 -1.59 14.43
C GLN A 64 20.84 -0.79 15.14
N ASN A 65 21.18 0.33 15.78
CA ASN A 65 20.21 1.18 16.48
C ASN A 65 19.41 2.03 15.48
N LEU A 66 20.02 2.49 14.38
CA LEU A 66 19.33 3.20 13.31
C LEU A 66 18.24 2.35 12.64
N LEU A 67 18.49 1.05 12.44
CA LEU A 67 17.53 0.12 11.85
C LEU A 67 16.27 -0.10 12.72
N LEU A 68 16.34 0.24 14.01
CA LEU A 68 15.23 0.06 14.94
C LEU A 68 14.31 1.29 15.04
N ILE A 69 14.68 2.43 14.43
CA ILE A 69 13.85 3.64 14.40
C ILE A 69 12.44 3.37 13.85
N PRO A 70 12.24 2.65 12.72
CA PRO A 70 10.89 2.34 12.22
C PRO A 70 10.05 1.49 13.17
N CYS A 71 10.69 0.75 14.09
CA CYS A 71 10.03 -0.04 15.14
C CYS A 71 9.65 0.82 16.36
N GLY A 72 10.06 2.08 16.39
CA GLY A 72 9.83 2.99 17.50
C GLY A 72 10.65 2.61 18.74
N ILE A 73 11.85 2.09 18.54
CA ILE A 73 12.82 1.82 19.60
C ILE A 73 13.76 3.02 19.68
N ILE A 74 13.97 3.51 20.90
CA ILE A 74 14.78 4.68 21.22
C ILE A 74 15.98 4.28 22.08
N GLN A 75 17.02 5.10 22.10
CA GLN A 75 18.15 4.94 23.01
C GLN A 75 18.10 6.02 24.10
N GLU A 76 18.61 5.70 25.29
CA GLU A 76 18.56 6.61 26.45
C GLU A 76 19.30 7.93 26.18
N HIS A 77 20.47 7.82 25.53
CA HIS A 77 21.36 8.95 25.21
C HIS A 77 20.85 9.87 24.10
N TRP A 78 19.74 9.54 23.45
CA TRP A 78 19.18 10.38 22.40
C TRP A 78 18.59 11.69 22.97
N PRO A 79 18.64 12.80 22.21
CA PRO A 79 17.96 14.04 22.56
C PRO A 79 16.47 13.82 22.85
N ALA A 80 15.91 14.58 23.80
CA ALA A 80 14.51 14.44 24.19
C ALA A 80 13.55 14.63 23.00
N SER A 81 13.78 15.66 22.19
CA SER A 81 12.97 15.95 20.99
C SER A 81 13.03 14.83 19.95
N LEU A 82 14.17 14.13 19.81
CA LEU A 82 14.29 12.98 18.91
C LEU A 82 13.51 11.77 19.45
N LYS A 83 13.59 11.51 20.76
CA LYS A 83 12.82 10.46 21.41
C LYS A 83 11.31 10.69 21.23
N GLU A 84 10.86 11.91 21.46
CA GLU A 84 9.47 12.33 21.24
C GLU A 84 9.05 12.11 19.78
N PHE A 85 9.84 12.55 18.81
CA PHE A 85 9.56 12.34 17.39
C PHE A 85 9.37 10.86 17.03
N VAL A 86 10.24 9.97 17.52
CA VAL A 86 10.16 8.53 17.24
C VAL A 86 8.93 7.90 17.90
N LEU A 87 8.59 8.31 19.12
CA LEU A 87 7.41 7.82 19.83
C LEU A 87 6.11 8.31 19.19
N ASP A 88 6.05 9.57 18.76
CA ASP A 88 4.93 10.14 18.03
C ASP A 88 4.73 9.42 16.69
N LEU A 89 5.80 9.19 15.94
CA LEU A 89 5.78 8.42 14.70
C LEU A 89 5.26 7.00 14.94
N LYS A 90 5.68 6.34 16.01
CA LYS A 90 5.19 5.01 16.40
C LYS A 90 3.68 5.04 16.71
N SER A 91 3.20 6.07 17.41
CA SER A 91 1.79 6.22 17.76
C SER A 91 0.87 6.43 16.55
N LEU A 92 1.43 6.99 15.47
CA LEU A 92 0.74 7.26 14.21
C LEU A 92 0.82 6.10 13.22
N ALA A 93 1.74 5.15 13.43
CA ALA A 93 1.95 4.04 12.52
C ALA A 93 0.76 3.07 12.50
N PHE A 94 0.41 2.58 11.31
CA PHE A 94 -0.56 1.51 11.19
C PHE A 94 -0.05 0.22 11.85
N PRO A 95 -0.94 -0.57 12.48
CA PRO A 95 -0.61 -1.91 12.94
C PRO A 95 -0.02 -2.73 11.80
N ARG A 96 1.15 -3.32 12.06
CA ARG A 96 1.87 -4.15 11.09
C ARG A 96 1.61 -5.64 11.29
N GLU A 97 0.61 -5.99 12.11
CA GLU A 97 0.19 -7.38 12.31
C GLU A 97 -0.35 -7.96 11.00
N GLN A 98 0.09 -9.17 10.68
CA GLN A 98 -0.43 -9.88 9.52
C GLN A 98 -1.91 -10.22 9.77
N ALA A 99 -2.78 -9.62 8.98
CA ALA A 99 -4.20 -9.90 9.05
C ALA A 99 -4.50 -11.32 8.57
N HIS A 100 -5.28 -12.07 9.35
CA HIS A 100 -5.90 -13.30 8.87
C HIS A 100 -7.08 -12.95 7.96
N LEU A 101 -6.91 -13.11 6.65
CA LEU A 101 -7.93 -12.76 5.64
C LEU A 101 -9.31 -13.37 5.96
N ASN A 102 -9.36 -14.64 6.33
CA ASN A 102 -10.61 -15.32 6.67
C ASN A 102 -11.31 -14.74 7.91
N LYS A 103 -10.56 -14.10 8.81
CA LYS A 103 -11.11 -13.42 9.99
C LYS A 103 -11.69 -12.06 9.64
N LEU A 104 -11.04 -11.32 8.74
CA LEU A 104 -11.49 -9.99 8.31
C LEU A 104 -12.60 -10.05 7.25
N PHE A 105 -12.54 -11.04 6.37
CA PHE A 105 -13.51 -11.26 5.30
C PHE A 105 -13.98 -12.72 5.32
N PRO A 106 -14.91 -13.07 6.23
CA PRO A 106 -15.47 -14.42 6.31
C PRO A 106 -16.08 -14.82 4.97
N GLY A 107 -15.77 -16.04 4.51
CA GLY A 107 -16.29 -16.57 3.24
C GLY A 107 -15.53 -16.13 1.98
N VAL A 108 -14.47 -15.32 2.10
CA VAL A 108 -13.59 -15.04 0.96
C VAL A 108 -12.78 -16.27 0.62
N ASN A 109 -13.02 -16.82 -0.57
CA ASN A 109 -12.22 -17.88 -1.14
C ASN A 109 -11.23 -17.28 -2.16
N VAL A 110 -9.93 -17.40 -1.87
CA VAL A 110 -8.88 -16.98 -2.79
C VAL A 110 -8.70 -18.07 -3.84
N VAL A 111 -9.17 -17.80 -5.05
CA VAL A 111 -9.10 -18.74 -6.18
C VAL A 111 -7.81 -18.50 -6.96
N SER A 112 -7.06 -19.57 -7.26
CA SER A 112 -5.83 -19.42 -8.03
C SER A 112 -6.09 -18.98 -9.47
N LEU A 113 -5.25 -18.09 -9.98
CA LEU A 113 -5.33 -17.65 -11.37
C LEU A 113 -4.85 -18.75 -12.31
N ASN A 114 -5.63 -18.96 -13.37
CA ASN A 114 -5.20 -19.76 -14.50
C ASN A 114 -4.00 -19.13 -15.23
N SER A 115 -3.35 -19.91 -16.08
CA SER A 115 -2.14 -19.50 -16.81
C SER A 115 -2.36 -18.28 -17.72
N VAL A 116 -3.57 -18.10 -18.24
CA VAL A 116 -3.89 -16.99 -19.17
C VAL A 116 -3.95 -15.66 -18.44
N LEU A 117 -4.61 -15.63 -17.27
CA LEU A 117 -4.68 -14.47 -16.40
C LEU A 117 -3.34 -14.19 -15.71
N ALA A 118 -2.61 -15.22 -15.30
CA ALA A 118 -1.32 -15.09 -14.62
C ALA A 118 -0.15 -14.70 -15.56
N GLN A 119 -0.34 -14.70 -16.88
CA GLN A 119 0.76 -14.47 -17.81
C GLN A 119 1.40 -13.08 -17.64
N GLY A 120 2.73 -13.08 -17.46
CA GLY A 120 3.54 -11.88 -17.21
C GLY A 120 3.67 -11.50 -15.74
N MET A 121 3.02 -12.24 -14.83
CA MET A 121 3.22 -12.09 -13.39
C MET A 121 4.38 -12.96 -12.91
N ASN A 122 5.22 -12.41 -12.05
CA ASN A 122 6.07 -13.24 -11.18
C ASN A 122 5.23 -13.86 -10.06
N PHE A 123 5.81 -14.80 -9.31
CA PHE A 123 5.13 -15.50 -8.22
C PHE A 123 4.49 -14.55 -7.19
N LYS A 124 5.25 -13.53 -6.76
CA LYS A 124 4.78 -12.52 -5.80
C LYS A 124 3.57 -11.74 -6.35
N LYS A 125 3.67 -11.23 -7.57
CA LYS A 125 2.61 -10.45 -8.24
C LYS A 125 1.35 -11.29 -8.41
N LYS A 126 1.49 -12.56 -8.80
CA LYS A 126 0.36 -13.49 -8.90
C LYS A 126 -0.36 -13.62 -7.56
N HIS A 127 0.38 -13.90 -6.49
CA HIS A 127 -0.20 -14.04 -5.15
C HIS A 127 -0.89 -12.76 -4.67
N GLU A 128 -0.25 -11.60 -4.86
CA GLU A 128 -0.86 -10.29 -4.53
C GLU A 128 -2.19 -10.07 -5.26
N VAL A 129 -2.25 -10.39 -6.56
CA VAL A 129 -3.46 -10.21 -7.38
C VAL A 129 -4.55 -11.21 -7.00
N GLU A 130 -4.21 -12.47 -6.71
CA GLU A 130 -5.16 -13.49 -6.23
C GLU A 130 -5.87 -13.02 -4.97
N VAL A 131 -5.10 -12.59 -3.98
CA VAL A 131 -5.63 -12.13 -2.70
C VAL A 131 -6.47 -10.85 -2.87
N LEU A 132 -5.92 -9.85 -3.55
CA LEU A 132 -6.57 -8.55 -3.66
C LEU A 132 -7.86 -8.62 -4.48
N SER A 133 -7.88 -9.38 -5.57
CA SER A 133 -9.09 -9.56 -6.39
C SER A 133 -10.22 -10.26 -5.63
N ALA A 134 -9.91 -11.27 -4.82
CA ALA A 134 -10.89 -11.96 -3.98
C ALA A 134 -11.50 -11.02 -2.93
N VAL A 135 -10.68 -10.21 -2.26
CA VAL A 135 -11.14 -9.22 -1.28
C VAL A 135 -12.00 -8.15 -1.95
N VAL A 136 -11.53 -7.56 -3.05
CA VAL A 136 -12.28 -6.54 -3.78
C VAL A 136 -13.61 -7.08 -4.30
N SER A 137 -13.64 -8.30 -4.84
CA SER A 137 -14.89 -8.93 -5.29
C SER A 137 -15.88 -9.13 -4.15
N SER A 138 -15.41 -9.55 -2.98
CA SER A 138 -16.26 -9.74 -1.80
C SER A 138 -16.88 -8.42 -1.34
N ILE A 139 -16.07 -7.36 -1.29
CA ILE A 139 -16.54 -6.02 -0.94
C ILE A 139 -17.54 -5.53 -1.99
N ALA A 140 -17.20 -5.59 -3.28
CA ALA A 140 -18.06 -5.15 -4.37
C ALA A 140 -19.44 -5.85 -4.33
N ASN A 141 -19.46 -7.17 -4.11
CA ASN A 141 -20.70 -7.93 -3.96
C ASN A 141 -21.50 -7.51 -2.73
N SER A 142 -20.85 -7.34 -1.58
CA SER A 142 -21.54 -7.00 -0.32
C SER A 142 -22.16 -5.61 -0.32
N VAL A 143 -21.57 -4.65 -1.03
CA VAL A 143 -22.10 -3.28 -1.16
C VAL A 143 -22.98 -3.09 -2.41
N GLY A 144 -23.13 -4.12 -3.25
CA GLY A 144 -23.86 -4.03 -4.51
C GLY A 144 -23.23 -3.07 -5.52
N ALA A 145 -21.90 -2.98 -5.55
CA ALA A 145 -21.19 -2.09 -6.46
C ALA A 145 -21.42 -2.50 -7.92
N GLN A 146 -21.87 -1.55 -8.74
CA GLN A 146 -22.10 -1.79 -10.17
C GLN A 146 -20.83 -1.67 -11.00
N THR A 147 -19.82 -0.94 -10.52
CA THR A 147 -18.56 -0.72 -11.23
C THR A 147 -17.43 -0.50 -10.24
N ILE A 148 -16.28 -1.10 -10.53
CA ILE A 148 -15.03 -0.93 -9.78
C ILE A 148 -14.13 0.00 -10.57
N VAL A 149 -13.55 1.02 -9.91
CA VAL A 149 -12.57 1.92 -10.52
C VAL A 149 -11.19 1.60 -9.97
N ASP A 150 -10.29 1.12 -10.83
CA ASP A 150 -8.89 0.78 -10.51
C ASP A 150 -7.97 1.93 -10.95
N VAL A 151 -7.53 2.75 -10.00
CA VAL A 151 -6.69 3.94 -10.25
C VAL A 151 -5.21 3.60 -10.01
N GLY A 152 -4.37 3.87 -11.00
CA GLY A 152 -2.98 3.40 -10.98
C GLY A 152 -2.90 1.91 -11.35
N ALA A 153 -3.73 1.49 -12.32
CA ALA A 153 -3.90 0.09 -12.69
C ALA A 153 -2.63 -0.56 -13.26
N GLY A 154 -1.60 0.22 -13.61
CA GLY A 154 -0.36 -0.25 -14.20
C GLY A 154 -0.65 -1.03 -15.47
N GLN A 155 -0.17 -2.27 -15.57
CA GLN A 155 -0.45 -3.14 -16.73
C GLN A 155 -1.80 -3.90 -16.63
N GLY A 156 -2.68 -3.49 -15.72
CA GLY A 156 -4.08 -3.93 -15.63
C GLY A 156 -4.30 -5.32 -15.05
N TYR A 157 -3.29 -5.91 -14.41
CA TYR A 157 -3.37 -7.28 -13.87
C TYR A 157 -4.59 -7.51 -12.97
N LEU A 158 -4.83 -6.60 -12.02
CA LEU A 158 -5.98 -6.68 -11.11
C LEU A 158 -7.30 -6.52 -11.86
N ALA A 159 -7.41 -5.47 -12.68
CA ALA A 159 -8.59 -5.20 -13.50
C ALA A 159 -9.00 -6.39 -14.39
N GLN A 160 -8.03 -7.08 -15.00
CA GLN A 160 -8.31 -8.26 -15.82
C GLN A 160 -8.89 -9.41 -14.99
N VAL A 161 -8.36 -9.66 -13.79
CA VAL A 161 -8.87 -10.72 -12.91
C VAL A 161 -10.27 -10.38 -12.41
N LEU A 162 -10.49 -9.15 -11.96
CA LEU A 162 -11.81 -8.69 -11.53
C LEU A 162 -12.85 -8.81 -12.64
N SER A 163 -12.49 -8.48 -13.88
CA SER A 163 -13.40 -8.57 -15.02
C SER A 163 -13.63 -10.01 -15.49
N PHE A 164 -12.57 -10.77 -15.77
CA PHE A 164 -12.73 -12.08 -16.42
C PHE A 164 -12.98 -13.24 -15.45
N GLN A 165 -12.46 -13.19 -14.23
CA GLN A 165 -12.65 -14.27 -13.25
C GLN A 165 -13.86 -13.98 -12.34
N TYR A 166 -13.99 -12.74 -11.87
CA TYR A 166 -15.04 -12.35 -10.94
C TYR A 166 -16.26 -11.67 -11.61
N GLN A 167 -16.22 -11.47 -12.93
CA GLN A 167 -17.34 -10.93 -13.72
C GLN A 167 -17.79 -9.53 -13.29
N HIS A 168 -16.87 -8.72 -12.76
CA HIS A 168 -17.14 -7.32 -12.42
C HIS A 168 -17.00 -6.39 -13.62
N SER A 169 -17.79 -5.32 -13.64
CA SER A 169 -17.51 -4.16 -14.49
C SER A 169 -16.36 -3.36 -13.88
N VAL A 170 -15.28 -3.15 -14.65
CA VAL A 170 -14.07 -2.48 -14.17
C VAL A 170 -13.66 -1.37 -15.12
N VAL A 171 -13.42 -0.18 -14.58
CA VAL A 171 -12.78 0.94 -15.26
C VAL A 171 -11.38 1.09 -14.68
N ALA A 172 -10.36 0.86 -15.50
CA ALA A 172 -8.98 0.86 -15.06
C ALA A 172 -8.22 2.04 -15.71
N ILE A 173 -7.56 2.86 -14.89
CA ILE A 173 -6.96 4.13 -15.29
C ILE A 173 -5.50 4.17 -14.83
N ASP A 174 -4.60 4.63 -15.69
CA ASP A 174 -3.20 4.87 -15.37
C ASP A 174 -2.72 6.16 -16.04
N ALA A 175 -1.79 6.88 -15.39
CA ALA A 175 -1.24 8.11 -15.95
C ALA A 175 -0.20 7.84 -17.07
N CYS A 176 0.32 6.62 -17.16
CA CYS A 176 1.27 6.21 -18.18
C CYS A 176 0.54 5.67 -19.42
N SER A 177 0.68 6.35 -20.55
CA SER A 177 0.06 5.93 -21.82
C SER A 177 0.54 4.53 -22.27
N HIS A 178 1.82 4.21 -22.04
CA HIS A 178 2.37 2.89 -22.35
C HIS A 178 1.67 1.78 -21.56
N HIS A 179 1.35 2.02 -20.28
CA HIS A 179 0.58 1.09 -19.47
C HIS A 179 -0.82 0.86 -20.05
N GLY A 180 -1.51 1.92 -20.48
CA GLY A 180 -2.81 1.82 -21.14
C GLY A 180 -2.79 0.90 -22.38
N THR A 181 -1.81 1.06 -23.27
CA THR A 181 -1.67 0.20 -24.45
C THR A 181 -1.39 -1.27 -24.08
N VAL A 182 -0.57 -1.51 -23.05
CA VAL A 182 -0.28 -2.88 -22.56
C VAL A 182 -1.53 -3.52 -21.96
N MET A 183 -2.31 -2.76 -21.20
CA MET A 183 -3.58 -3.20 -20.61
C MET A 183 -4.57 -3.65 -21.69
N GLU A 184 -4.76 -2.83 -22.72
CA GLU A 184 -5.71 -3.11 -23.81
C GLU A 184 -5.32 -4.38 -24.57
N LYS A 185 -4.06 -4.49 -24.99
CA LYS A 185 -3.54 -5.71 -25.66
C LYS A 185 -3.72 -6.96 -24.81
N ARG A 186 -3.51 -6.84 -23.49
CA ARG A 186 -3.73 -7.96 -22.56
C ARG A 186 -5.22 -8.32 -22.48
N ALA A 187 -6.11 -7.34 -22.36
CA ALA A 187 -7.56 -7.56 -22.29
C ALA A 187 -8.07 -8.27 -23.56
N GLU A 188 -7.65 -7.81 -24.74
CA GLU A 188 -8.01 -8.43 -26.02
C GLU A 188 -7.57 -9.89 -26.11
N ARG A 189 -6.33 -10.17 -25.69
CA ARG A 189 -5.77 -11.53 -25.70
C ARG A 189 -6.59 -12.47 -24.79
N ILE A 190 -6.91 -12.02 -23.58
CA ILE A 190 -7.70 -12.79 -22.62
C ILE A 190 -9.13 -13.00 -23.15
N LYS A 191 -9.75 -11.94 -23.69
CA LYS A 191 -11.08 -12.01 -24.32
C LYS A 191 -11.14 -13.03 -25.46
N LYS A 192 -10.14 -13.01 -26.36
CA LYS A 192 -10.02 -13.97 -27.46
C LYS A 192 -9.93 -15.40 -26.94
N HIS A 193 -9.15 -15.64 -25.90
CA HIS A 193 -9.00 -16.96 -25.29
C HIS A 193 -10.34 -17.50 -24.76
N TYR A 194 -11.06 -16.74 -23.93
CA TYR A 194 -12.34 -17.19 -23.37
C TYR A 194 -13.44 -17.30 -24.43
N THR A 195 -13.47 -16.40 -25.42
CA THR A 195 -14.41 -16.49 -26.55
C THR A 195 -14.18 -17.77 -27.36
N ALA A 196 -12.93 -18.17 -27.57
CA ALA A 196 -12.60 -19.40 -28.28
C ALA A 196 -12.97 -20.67 -27.49
N GLN A 197 -12.89 -20.64 -26.15
CA GLN A 197 -13.36 -21.75 -25.31
C GLN A 197 -14.88 -21.90 -25.34
N MET A 198 -15.63 -20.80 -25.30
CA MET A 198 -17.10 -20.84 -25.35
C MET A 198 -17.66 -21.40 -26.67
N ARG A 199 -16.91 -21.29 -27.78
CA ARG A 199 -17.33 -21.84 -29.09
C ARG A 199 -17.10 -23.35 -29.24
N LYS A 200 -16.39 -23.97 -28.29
CA LYS A 200 -16.09 -25.41 -28.30
C LYS A 200 -17.10 -26.23 -27.49
N HIS A 201 -18.03 -25.56 -26.83
CA HIS A 201 -19.16 -26.13 -26.09
C HIS A 201 -20.46 -25.67 -26.76
#